data_AF-A0A9E4HWD8-F1
#
_entry.id   AF-A0A9E4HWD8-F1
#
_cell.length_a   1.000
_cell.length_b   1.000
_cell.length_c   1.000
_cell.angle_alpha   90.00
_cell.angle_beta   90.00
_cell.angle_gamma   90.00
#
_symmetry.space_group_name_H-M   'P 1'
#
loop_
_entity.id
_entity.type
_entity.pdbx_description
1 polymer ?
#
loop_
_entity_poly.entity_id
_entity_poly.type
_entity_poly.pdbx_seq_one_letter_code
_entity_poly.pdbx_strand_id
1 'polypeptide(L)'
;MEEGYFAEVFRTADTEAAYSQFLARYEPWSRHDVEDAPPRDAYALRTMLVHELRRIRLRVPDMPAELLPTGWIGDRAYDLAADLYRRLSPSAAQALSEILEVDYPGLMPSRFEP
;
A
#
# COMPACT_ATOMS: atom_id res chain seq x y z
N MET A 1 11.53 23.76 19.81
CA MET A 1 10.26 23.34 19.18
C MET A 1 9.52 22.58 20.24
N GLU A 2 8.27 22.96 20.54
CA GLU A 2 7.47 22.25 21.56
C GLU A 2 7.25 20.79 21.13
N GLU A 3 7.43 19.87 22.08
CA GLU A 3 7.00 18.48 21.94
C GLU A 3 5.53 18.45 21.51
N GLY A 4 5.23 17.86 20.35
CA GLY A 4 3.87 17.72 19.84
C GLY A 4 3.46 18.67 18.71
N TYR A 5 4.20 19.75 18.43
CA TYR A 5 3.85 20.69 17.35
C TYR A 5 3.72 20.01 15.98
N PHE A 6 4.64 19.11 15.64
CA PHE A 6 4.59 18.34 14.39
C PHE A 6 3.43 17.35 14.34
N ALA A 7 3.12 16.72 15.49
CA ALA A 7 2.02 15.77 15.58
C ALA A 7 0.66 16.45 15.34
N GLU A 8 0.50 17.67 15.86
CA GLU A 8 -0.70 18.47 15.71
C GLU A 8 -0.85 19.05 14.30
N VAL A 9 0.21 19.67 13.76
CA VAL A 9 0.19 20.27 12.40
C VAL A 9 -0.07 19.23 11.31
N PHE A 10 0.49 18.02 11.45
CA PHE A 10 0.33 16.95 10.47
C PHE A 10 -0.76 15.94 10.81
N ARG A 11 -1.52 16.16 11.89
CA ARG A 11 -2.61 15.27 12.35
C ARG A 11 -2.17 13.80 12.33
N THR A 12 -1.03 13.52 12.96
CA THR A 12 -0.43 12.17 12.94
C THR A 12 -1.36 11.11 13.53
N ALA A 13 -2.21 11.48 14.50
CA ALA A 13 -3.24 10.61 15.06
C ALA A 13 -4.30 10.17 14.04
N ASP A 14 -4.79 11.07 13.17
CA ASP A 14 -5.73 10.72 12.10
C ASP A 14 -5.09 9.75 11.10
N THR A 15 -3.79 9.92 10.87
CA THR A 15 -3.02 9.08 9.95
C THR A 15 -2.78 7.70 10.54
N GLU A 16 -2.43 7.61 11.83
CA GLU A 16 -2.27 6.34 12.53
C GLU A 16 -3.58 5.55 12.58
N ALA A 17 -4.71 6.23 12.81
CA ALA A 17 -6.03 5.61 12.70
C ALA A 17 -6.30 5.07 11.29
N ALA A 18 -5.91 5.82 10.25
CA ALA A 18 -6.07 5.39 8.86
C ALA A 18 -5.18 4.17 8.52
N TYR A 19 -3.93 4.14 8.98
CA TYR A 19 -3.06 2.97 8.83
C TYR A 19 -3.60 1.76 9.61
N SER A 20 -4.14 1.95 10.80
CA SER A 20 -4.78 0.87 11.57
C SER A 20 -5.95 0.25 10.81
N GLN A 21 -6.81 1.09 10.22
CA GLN A 21 -7.93 0.62 9.39
C GLN A 21 -7.46 -0.07 8.12
N PHE A 22 -6.39 0.42 7.50
CA PHE A 22 -5.76 -0.21 6.35
C PHE A 22 -5.25 -1.62 6.71
N LEU A 23 -4.47 -1.75 7.79
CA LEU A 23 -3.96 -3.04 8.26
C LEU A 23 -5.10 -4.01 8.56
N ALA A 24 -6.11 -3.58 9.31
CA ALA A 24 -7.27 -4.43 9.64
C ALA A 24 -7.99 -4.97 8.38
N ARG A 25 -8.01 -4.20 7.29
CA ARG A 25 -8.63 -4.59 6.02
C ARG A 25 -7.79 -5.57 5.22
N TYR A 26 -6.48 -5.32 5.11
CA TYR A 26 -5.62 -6.02 4.16
C TYR A 26 -4.85 -7.19 4.78
N GLU A 27 -4.61 -7.17 6.09
CA GLU A 27 -3.83 -8.21 6.76
C GLU A 27 -4.45 -9.62 6.67
N PRO A 28 -5.78 -9.81 6.68
CA PRO A 28 -6.38 -11.13 6.41
C PRO A 28 -5.97 -11.72 5.05
N TRP A 29 -5.75 -10.89 4.03
CA TRP A 29 -5.39 -11.35 2.69
C TRP A 29 -3.98 -11.91 2.61
N SER A 30 -3.08 -11.55 3.54
CA SER A 30 -1.73 -12.12 3.57
C SER A 30 -1.74 -13.65 3.81
N ARG A 31 -2.81 -14.16 4.41
CA ARG A 31 -3.02 -15.59 4.73
C ARG A 31 -3.74 -16.38 3.63
N HIS A 32 -4.18 -15.72 2.57
CA HIS A 32 -4.86 -16.35 1.44
C HIS A 32 -3.89 -16.52 0.27
N ASP A 33 -4.15 -17.49 -0.61
CA ASP A 33 -3.40 -17.69 -1.86
C ASP A 33 -3.85 -16.69 -2.93
N VAL A 34 -3.55 -15.41 -2.70
CA VAL A 34 -3.99 -14.30 -3.57
C VAL A 34 -3.34 -14.34 -4.96
N GLU A 35 -2.23 -15.06 -5.10
CA GLU A 35 -1.59 -15.39 -6.37
C GLU A 35 -2.49 -16.20 -7.32
N ASP A 36 -3.40 -17.02 -6.75
CA ASP A 36 -4.33 -17.87 -7.50
C ASP A 36 -5.70 -17.19 -7.71
N ALA A 37 -5.86 -15.96 -7.26
CA ALA A 37 -7.10 -15.20 -7.44
C ALA A 37 -7.41 -15.02 -8.95
N PRO A 38 -8.69 -15.07 -9.36
CA PRO A 38 -9.08 -14.78 -10.74
C PRO A 38 -8.52 -13.42 -11.21
N PRO A 39 -8.08 -13.27 -12.46
CA PRO A 39 -7.39 -12.06 -12.93
C PRO A 39 -8.10 -10.74 -12.60
N ARG A 40 -9.43 -10.70 -12.77
CA ARG A 40 -10.23 -9.50 -12.48
C ARG A 40 -10.28 -9.17 -10.99
N ASP A 41 -10.35 -10.19 -10.14
CA ASP A 41 -10.38 -10.02 -8.68
C ASP A 41 -9.00 -9.60 -8.16
N ALA A 42 -7.94 -10.21 -8.70
CA ALA A 42 -6.56 -9.82 -8.41
C ALA A 42 -6.31 -8.35 -8.79
N TYR A 43 -6.78 -7.94 -9.97
CA TYR A 43 -6.72 -6.56 -10.43
C TYR A 43 -7.49 -5.59 -9.51
N ALA A 44 -8.73 -5.94 -9.14
CA ALA A 44 -9.55 -5.12 -8.25
C ALA A 44 -8.90 -4.95 -6.87
N LEU A 45 -8.47 -6.05 -6.26
CA LEU A 45 -7.83 -6.03 -4.94
C LEU A 45 -6.51 -5.24 -4.97
N ARG A 46 -5.65 -5.46 -5.97
CA ARG A 46 -4.39 -4.72 -6.14
C ARG A 46 -4.64 -3.22 -6.31
N THR A 47 -5.68 -2.85 -7.05
CA THR A 47 -6.04 -1.45 -7.30
C THR A 47 -6.53 -0.77 -6.04
N MET A 48 -7.43 -1.42 -5.28
CA MET A 48 -7.94 -0.88 -4.01
C MET A 48 -6.83 -0.74 -2.96
N LEU A 49 -5.96 -1.73 -2.84
CA LEU A 49 -4.78 -1.72 -1.97
C LEU A 49 -3.90 -0.48 -2.23
N VAL A 50 -3.49 -0.28 -3.48
CA VAL A 50 -2.62 0.85 -3.86
C VAL A 50 -3.33 2.18 -3.70
N HIS A 51 -4.60 2.25 -4.09
CA HIS A 51 -5.40 3.48 -4.01
C HIS A 51 -5.53 3.95 -2.56
N GLU A 52 -5.85 3.05 -1.64
CA GLU A 52 -6.02 3.40 -0.23
C GLU A 52 -4.69 3.77 0.44
N LEU A 53 -3.62 3.03 0.18
CA LEU A 53 -2.30 3.37 0.69
C LEU A 53 -1.87 4.77 0.24
N ARG A 54 -2.06 5.10 -1.05
CA ARG A 54 -1.73 6.43 -1.60
C ARG A 54 -2.54 7.54 -0.92
N ARG A 55 -3.83 7.30 -0.63
CA ARG A 55 -4.67 8.30 0.07
C ARG A 55 -4.17 8.61 1.47
N ILE A 56 -3.60 7.63 2.18
CA ILE A 56 -3.00 7.84 3.50
C ILE A 56 -1.67 8.57 3.36
N ARG A 57 -0.77 8.06 2.51
CA ARG A 57 0.58 8.62 2.29
C ARG A 57 0.55 10.06 1.81
N LEU A 58 -0.34 10.41 0.88
CA LEU A 58 -0.42 11.78 0.34
C LEU A 58 -0.95 12.83 1.32
N ARG A 59 -1.46 12.42 2.50
CA ARG A 59 -1.91 13.35 3.54
C ARG A 59 -0.80 13.75 4.50
N VAL A 60 0.29 13.00 4.55
CA VAL A 60 1.40 13.23 5.46
C VAL A 60 2.64 13.54 4.63
N PRO A 61 3.30 14.69 4.84
CA PRO A 61 4.59 14.92 4.19
C PRO A 61 5.59 13.84 4.61
N ASP A 62 6.59 13.56 3.78
CA ASP A 62 7.69 12.69 4.19
C ASP A 62 8.42 13.33 5.38
N MET A 63 8.08 12.84 6.58
CA MET A 63 8.66 13.28 7.83
C MET A 63 9.93 12.49 8.11
N PRO A 64 11.01 13.15 8.56
CA PRO A 64 12.15 12.47 9.16
C PRO A 64 11.69 11.48 10.24
N ALA A 65 12.35 10.33 10.32
CA ALA A 65 11.97 9.25 11.24
C ALA A 65 11.96 9.70 12.71
N GLU A 66 12.80 10.69 13.06
CA GLU A 66 12.91 11.28 14.39
C GLU A 66 11.66 12.08 14.80
N LEU A 67 10.81 12.47 13.84
CA LEU A 67 9.57 13.21 14.09
C LEU A 67 8.34 12.29 14.14
N LEU A 68 8.50 11.00 13.86
CA LEU A 68 7.42 10.03 13.91
C LEU A 68 7.18 9.56 15.35
N PRO A 69 5.92 9.26 15.73
CA PRO A 69 5.63 8.63 17.01
C PRO A 69 6.40 7.31 17.20
N THR A 70 6.80 7.02 18.44
CA THR A 70 7.35 5.69 18.77
C THR A 70 6.32 4.60 18.45
N GLY A 71 6.71 3.58 17.69
CA GLY A 71 5.81 2.49 17.29
C GLY A 71 4.97 2.80 16.04
N TRP A 72 5.35 3.79 15.25
CA TRP A 72 4.69 4.14 14.00
C TRP A 72 4.40 2.92 13.10
N ILE A 73 3.12 2.71 12.81
CA ILE A 73 2.65 1.54 12.05
C ILE A 73 2.65 1.74 10.53
N GLY A 74 3.06 2.91 10.04
CA GLY A 74 3.05 3.22 8.61
C GLY A 74 3.99 2.33 7.79
N ASP A 75 5.13 1.94 8.36
CA ASP A 75 6.08 1.04 7.70
C ASP A 75 5.49 -0.37 7.56
N ARG A 76 4.84 -0.89 8.60
CA ARG A 76 4.11 -2.16 8.54
C ARG A 76 3.02 -2.14 7.47
N ALA A 77 2.28 -1.03 7.34
CA ALA A 77 1.27 -0.89 6.30
C ALA A 77 1.88 -0.88 4.90
N TYR A 78 3.04 -0.24 4.73
CA TYR A 78 3.78 -0.25 3.47
C TYR A 78 4.30 -1.65 3.12
N ASP A 79 4.89 -2.37 4.08
CA ASP A 79 5.42 -3.73 3.88
C ASP A 79 4.32 -4.72 3.50
N LEU A 80 3.18 -4.67 4.20
CA LEU A 80 2.00 -5.48 3.87
C LEU A 80 1.52 -5.18 2.44
N ALA A 81 1.46 -3.90 2.06
CA ALA A 81 1.02 -3.51 0.74
C ALA A 81 2.01 -3.96 -0.35
N ALA A 82 3.32 -3.84 -0.10
CA ALA A 82 4.36 -4.28 -1.03
C ALA A 82 4.29 -5.80 -1.27
N ASP A 83 4.10 -6.58 -0.21
CA ASP A 83 3.95 -8.03 -0.30
C ASP A 83 2.73 -8.44 -1.12
N LEU A 84 1.54 -7.96 -0.72
CA LEU A 84 0.29 -8.25 -1.44
C LEU A 84 0.33 -7.77 -2.89
N TYR A 85 0.89 -6.58 -3.13
CA TYR A 85 1.06 -6.03 -4.46
C TYR A 85 1.87 -6.98 -5.36
N ARG A 86 2.99 -7.48 -4.86
CA ARG A 86 3.87 -8.41 -5.58
C ARG A 86 3.15 -9.71 -5.90
N ARG A 87 2.42 -10.29 -4.95
CA ARG A 87 1.71 -11.57 -5.12
C ARG A 87 0.52 -11.45 -6.06
N LEU A 88 -0.20 -10.32 -6.02
CA LEU A 88 -1.35 -10.05 -6.90
C LEU A 88 -0.94 -9.68 -8.33
N SER A 89 0.29 -9.20 -8.54
CA SER A 89 0.67 -8.58 -9.81
C SER A 89 0.65 -9.51 -11.03
N PRO A 90 1.09 -10.77 -10.95
CA PRO A 90 1.02 -11.69 -12.09
C PRO A 90 -0.41 -11.91 -12.59
N SER A 91 -1.35 -12.20 -11.69
CA SER A 91 -2.76 -12.43 -12.05
C SER A 91 -3.44 -11.12 -12.49
N ALA A 92 -3.19 -10.01 -11.78
CA ALA A 92 -3.73 -8.70 -12.15
C ALA A 92 -3.24 -8.20 -13.52
N ALA A 93 -2.02 -8.56 -13.93
CA ALA A 93 -1.49 -8.18 -15.23
C ALA A 93 -2.24 -8.88 -16.37
N GLN A 94 -2.69 -10.13 -16.19
CA GLN A 94 -3.49 -10.83 -17.20
C GLN A 94 -4.79 -10.07 -17.50
N ALA A 95 -5.52 -9.64 -16.46
CA ALA A 95 -6.72 -8.83 -16.64
C ALA A 95 -6.44 -7.48 -17.31
N LEU A 96 -5.32 -6.84 -16.97
CA LEU A 96 -4.92 -5.58 -17.62
C LEU A 96 -4.58 -5.76 -19.09
N SER A 97 -3.88 -6.83 -19.46
CA SER A 97 -3.57 -7.12 -20.85
C SER A 97 -4.83 -7.35 -21.68
N GLU A 98 -5.83 -8.03 -21.11
CA GLU A 98 -7.15 -8.19 -21.74
C GLU A 98 -7.90 -6.87 -21.91
N ILE A 99 -7.92 -6.01 -20.88
CA ILE A 99 -8.68 -4.76 -20.88
C ILE A 99 -8.04 -3.70 -21.79
N LEU A 100 -6.71 -3.62 -21.76
CA LEU A 100 -5.96 -2.57 -22.44
C LEU A 100 -5.50 -2.99 -23.85
N GLU A 101 -5.63 -4.26 -24.21
CA GLU A 101 -5.11 -4.84 -25.46
C GLU A 101 -3.61 -4.58 -25.66
N VAL A 102 -2.86 -4.51 -24.55
CA VAL A 102 -1.40 -4.31 -24.52
C VAL A 102 -0.73 -5.38 -23.67
N ASP A 103 0.53 -5.71 -23.98
CA ASP A 103 1.32 -6.61 -23.14
C ASP A 103 1.72 -5.91 -21.83
N TYR A 104 0.92 -6.09 -20.78
CA TYR A 104 1.16 -5.49 -19.48
C TYR A 104 2.12 -6.36 -18.65
N PRO A 105 3.24 -5.80 -18.13
CA PRO A 105 4.22 -6.60 -17.44
C PRO A 105 3.66 -7.17 -16.12
N GLY A 106 3.86 -8.47 -15.92
CA GLY A 106 3.44 -9.22 -14.72
C GLY A 106 4.15 -8.82 -13.42
N LEU A 107 5.29 -8.14 -13.54
CA LEU A 107 6.03 -7.55 -12.43
C LEU A 107 6.18 -6.06 -12.69
N MET A 108 6.10 -5.25 -11.63
CA MET A 108 6.51 -3.85 -11.77
C MET A 108 7.99 -3.81 -12.16
N PRO A 109 8.36 -3.06 -13.21
CA PRO A 109 9.76 -2.81 -13.48
C PRO A 109 10.39 -2.20 -12.22
N SER A 110 11.57 -2.69 -11.84
CA SER A 110 12.42 -2.03 -10.85
C SER A 110 12.63 -0.59 -11.35
N ARG A 111 11.91 0.36 -10.75
CA ARG A 111 11.98 1.77 -11.17
C ARG A 111 13.39 2.36 -10.94
N PHE A 112 14.24 1.60 -10.25
CA PHE A 112 15.64 1.85 -9.91
C PHE A 112 16.38 0.50 -9.85
N GLU A 113 16.66 -0.13 -10.99
CA GLU A 113 17.86 -0.97 -11.05
C GLU A 113 19.08 -0.05 -11.03
N PRO A 114 20.16 -0.40 -10.31
CA PRO A 114 21.35 0.45 -10.19
C PRO A 114 22.04 0.72 -11.54
#